data_AF-A0A3B9A7G7-F1
#
_entry.id   AF-A0A3B9A7G7-F1
#
_cell.length_a   1.000
_cell.length_b   1.000
_cell.length_c   1.000
_cell.angle_alpha   90.00
_cell.angle_beta   90.00
_cell.angle_gamma   90.00
#
_symmetry.space_group_name_H-M   'P 1'
#
loop_
_entity.id
_entity.type
_entity.pdbx_description
1 polymer ?
#
loop_
_entity_poly.entity_id
_entity_poly.type
_entity_poly.pdbx_seq_one_letter_code
_entity_poly.pdbx_strand_id
1 'polypeptide(L)'
;MKILVRLFSIVVFLSLLVGFSYTPAEAGRCPTFIANITHGIDGTRLGLSEELPVVVEVYFVTPRAEKLFTSVDLSYKESFTGELPRGTYLIKVYSVELKSYVESMTTGPIQIPGCKKVIFQVRLMDGVPVINVIIRDLVAQ
;
A
#
# COMPACT_ATOMS: atom_id res chain seq x y z
N MET A 1 -40.76 -20.73 43.90
CA MET A 1 -39.39 -20.18 43.75
C MET A 1 -38.34 -21.14 43.18
N LYS A 2 -38.52 -22.47 43.18
CA LYS A 2 -37.48 -23.42 42.69
C LYS A 2 -37.41 -23.62 41.17
N ILE A 3 -38.50 -23.32 40.44
CA ILE A 3 -38.60 -23.51 38.97
C ILE A 3 -38.02 -22.31 38.19
N LEU A 4 -38.23 -21.09 38.67
CA LEU A 4 -37.70 -19.86 38.06
C LEU A 4 -36.16 -19.78 38.08
N VAL A 5 -35.52 -20.32 39.13
CA VAL A 5 -34.05 -20.36 39.25
C VAL A 5 -33.44 -21.34 38.23
N ARG A 6 -34.13 -22.44 37.89
CA ARG A 6 -33.64 -23.42 36.91
C ARG A 6 -33.71 -22.88 35.48
N LEU A 7 -34.74 -22.11 35.13
CA LEU A 7 -34.88 -21.47 33.82
C LEU A 7 -33.82 -20.40 33.58
N PHE A 8 -33.50 -19.58 34.61
CA PHE A 8 -32.42 -18.59 34.51
C PHE A 8 -31.04 -19.23 34.31
N SER A 9 -30.78 -20.37 34.97
CA SER A 9 -29.50 -21.07 34.85
C SER A 9 -29.26 -21.67 33.47
N ILE A 10 -30.32 -22.08 32.76
CA ILE A 10 -30.20 -22.63 31.39
C ILE A 10 -29.88 -21.51 30.39
N VAL A 11 -30.48 -20.32 30.54
CA VAL A 11 -30.22 -19.18 29.65
C VAL A 11 -28.78 -18.65 29.81
N VAL A 12 -28.26 -18.63 31.04
CA VAL A 12 -26.86 -18.25 31.29
C VAL A 12 -25.89 -19.27 30.70
N PHE A 13 -26.18 -20.57 30.81
CA PHE A 13 -25.33 -21.62 30.22
C PHE A 13 -25.36 -21.61 28.67
N LEU A 14 -26.49 -21.26 28.05
CA LEU A 14 -26.60 -21.17 26.59
C LEU A 14 -25.86 -19.95 26.03
N SER A 15 -25.77 -18.86 26.79
CA SER A 15 -25.03 -17.66 26.38
C SER A 15 -23.50 -17.83 26.36
N LEU A 16 -22.95 -18.85 27.04
CA LEU A 16 -21.53 -19.19 26.97
C LEU A 16 -21.14 -19.95 25.69
N LEU A 17 -22.11 -20.54 24.99
CA LEU A 17 -21.86 -21.27 23.73
C LEU A 17 -21.78 -20.37 22.50
N VAL A 18 -22.08 -19.08 22.64
CA VAL A 18 -21.74 -18.04 21.64
C VAL A 18 -20.32 -17.54 21.91
N GLY A 19 -19.41 -18.49 22.16
CA GLY A 19 -17.98 -18.24 22.27
C GLY A 19 -17.44 -18.01 20.86
N PHE A 20 -17.27 -16.74 20.50
CA PHE A 20 -16.37 -16.22 19.49
C PHE A 20 -15.89 -17.27 18.48
N SER A 21 -16.63 -17.45 17.39
CA SER A 21 -16.03 -17.91 16.14
C SER A 21 -15.09 -16.81 15.65
N TYR A 22 -13.93 -16.69 16.28
CA TYR A 22 -12.78 -16.08 15.63
C TYR A 22 -12.44 -17.05 14.50
N THR A 23 -12.97 -16.81 13.30
CA THR A 23 -12.22 -17.26 12.13
C THR A 23 -10.86 -16.59 12.28
N PRO A 24 -9.75 -17.34 12.48
CA PRO A 24 -8.45 -16.72 12.35
C PRO A 24 -8.45 -16.13 10.95
N ALA A 25 -8.51 -14.80 10.86
CA ALA A 25 -8.29 -14.12 9.60
C ALA A 25 -6.96 -14.69 9.12
N GLU A 26 -6.98 -15.42 8.00
CA GLU A 26 -5.80 -16.07 7.46
C GLU A 26 -4.74 -14.98 7.36
N ALA A 27 -3.85 -14.95 8.36
CA ALA A 27 -2.64 -14.19 8.30
C ALA A 27 -1.82 -14.95 7.28
N GLY A 28 -2.11 -14.68 5.99
CA GLY A 28 -1.49 -15.32 4.85
C GLY A 28 0.02 -15.35 5.07
N ARG A 29 0.61 -16.50 4.76
CA ARG A 29 1.99 -16.93 5.05
C ARG A 29 3.10 -15.96 4.65
N CYS A 30 2.76 -14.83 4.04
CA CYS A 30 3.68 -13.85 3.50
C CYS A 30 3.46 -12.50 4.18
N PRO A 31 4.33 -12.09 5.12
CA PRO A 31 4.21 -10.82 5.82
C PRO A 31 4.53 -9.61 4.92
N THR A 32 5.19 -9.83 3.79
CA THR A 32 5.80 -8.79 2.95
C THR A 32 5.53 -8.99 1.46
N PHE A 33 5.81 -7.95 0.67
CA PHE A 33 5.83 -7.94 -0.78
C PHE A 33 7.09 -7.21 -1.28
N ILE A 34 7.48 -7.46 -2.53
CA ILE A 34 8.60 -6.76 -3.18
C ILE A 34 8.07 -5.55 -3.92
N ALA A 35 8.49 -4.36 -3.54
CA ALA A 35 8.22 -3.11 -4.23
C ALA A 35 9.35 -2.79 -5.20
N ASN A 36 9.01 -2.42 -6.44
CA ASN A 36 9.93 -1.86 -7.41
C ASN A 36 9.36 -0.53 -7.89
N ILE A 37 10.07 0.56 -7.63
CA ILE A 37 9.67 1.92 -8.02
C ILE A 37 10.64 2.37 -9.12
N THR A 38 10.13 2.78 -10.27
CA THR A 38 10.96 3.18 -11.41
C THR A 38 10.52 4.54 -11.92
N HIS A 39 11.50 5.43 -12.12
CA HIS A 39 11.28 6.74 -12.73
C HIS A 39 11.59 6.69 -14.24
N GLY A 40 10.53 6.68 -15.05
CA GLY A 40 10.65 6.56 -16.52
C GLY A 40 10.36 7.84 -17.30
N ILE A 41 10.39 9.02 -16.66
CA ILE A 41 10.05 10.29 -17.31
C ILE A 41 11.32 11.10 -17.51
N ASP A 42 11.59 11.40 -18.77
CA ASP A 42 12.56 12.41 -19.19
C ASP A 42 11.91 13.79 -19.03
N GLY A 43 12.46 14.64 -18.15
CA GLY A 43 11.88 15.94 -17.85
C GLY A 43 11.94 16.94 -19.00
N THR A 44 12.79 16.73 -20.02
CA THR A 44 12.83 17.61 -21.20
C THR A 44 11.49 17.60 -21.96
N ARG A 45 10.74 16.49 -21.88
CA ARG A 45 9.39 16.36 -22.45
C ARG A 45 8.34 17.20 -21.74
N LEU A 46 8.67 17.72 -20.57
CA LEU A 46 7.86 18.62 -19.74
C LEU A 46 8.44 20.05 -19.70
N GLY A 47 9.53 20.33 -20.43
CA GLY A 47 10.24 21.60 -20.36
C GLY A 47 11.08 21.78 -19.08
N LEU A 48 11.47 20.68 -18.44
CA LEU A 48 12.27 20.62 -17.22
C LEU A 48 13.65 19.99 -17.48
N SER A 49 14.47 19.86 -16.44
CA SER A 49 15.76 19.14 -16.53
C SER A 49 15.57 17.68 -16.97
N GLU A 50 16.53 17.11 -17.73
CA GLU A 50 16.47 15.70 -18.17
C GLU A 50 16.39 14.75 -16.97
N GLU A 51 17.19 15.02 -15.93
CA GLU A 51 17.26 14.21 -14.71
C GLU A 51 15.94 14.20 -13.94
N LEU A 52 15.17 15.30 -13.98
CA LEU A 52 13.89 15.51 -13.29
C LEU A 52 13.87 14.89 -11.88
N PRO A 53 14.62 15.43 -10.91
CA PRO A 53 14.69 14.82 -9.58
C PRO A 53 13.31 14.81 -8.89
N VAL A 54 12.91 13.63 -8.42
CA VAL A 54 11.67 13.42 -7.65
C VAL A 54 11.93 12.70 -6.34
N VAL A 55 11.08 12.99 -5.36
CA VAL A 55 11.01 12.25 -4.09
C VAL A 55 9.71 11.45 -4.11
N VAL A 56 9.83 10.12 -4.09
CA VAL A 56 8.68 9.22 -3.97
C VAL A 56 8.46 8.91 -2.50
N GLU A 57 7.37 9.42 -1.96
CA GLU A 57 6.96 9.19 -0.58
C GLU A 57 5.96 8.05 -0.51
N VAL A 58 6.27 7.05 0.30
CA VAL A 58 5.44 5.87 0.51
C VAL A 58 4.84 5.97 1.91
N TYR A 59 3.52 6.12 1.99
CA TYR A 59 2.76 6.19 3.22
C TYR A 59 2.11 4.85 3.53
N PHE A 60 2.24 4.41 4.78
CA PHE A 60 1.46 3.29 5.33
C PHE A 60 0.16 3.83 5.91
N VAL A 61 -0.97 3.37 5.38
CA VAL A 61 -2.29 3.85 5.76
C VAL A 61 -2.88 2.90 6.79
N THR A 62 -3.27 3.46 7.94
CA THR A 62 -4.00 2.77 9.00
C THR A 62 -5.35 3.45 9.22
N PRO A 63 -6.32 2.81 9.89
CA PRO A 63 -7.60 3.46 10.22
C PRO A 63 -7.48 4.74 11.05
N ARG A 64 -6.32 5.01 11.66
CA ARG A 64 -6.10 6.16 12.55
C ARG A 64 -5.32 7.29 11.89
N ALA A 65 -4.44 6.96 10.95
CA ALA A 65 -3.52 7.92 10.34
C ALA A 65 -2.85 7.35 9.08
N GLU A 66 -2.42 8.26 8.21
CA GLU A 66 -1.39 8.04 7.19
C GLU A 66 -0.03 8.34 7.82
N LYS A 67 0.89 7.39 7.79
CA LYS A 67 2.25 7.59 8.31
C LYS A 67 3.25 7.41 7.18
N LEU A 68 4.14 8.39 6.98
CA LEU A 68 5.28 8.23 6.08
C LEU A 68 6.09 7.01 6.52
N PHE A 69 6.20 6.03 5.63
CA PHE A 69 6.92 4.78 5.86
C PHE A 69 8.36 4.89 5.35
N THR A 70 8.53 5.36 4.12
CA THR A 70 9.83 5.61 3.51
C THR A 70 9.73 6.68 2.43
N SER A 71 10.85 7.30 2.09
CA SER A 71 11.01 8.22 0.98
C SER A 71 12.19 7.75 0.13
N VAL A 72 12.04 7.85 -1.19
CA VAL A 72 13.05 7.41 -2.15
C VAL A 72 13.31 8.56 -3.12
N ASP A 73 14.54 9.03 -3.15
CA ASP A 73 15.00 9.99 -4.15
C ASP A 73 15.31 9.23 -5.44
N LEU A 74 14.73 9.67 -6.56
CA LEU A 74 14.93 9.07 -7.87
C LEU A 74 15.12 10.16 -8.92
N SER A 75 15.99 9.87 -9.87
CA SER A 75 16.17 10.62 -11.12
C SER A 75 15.75 9.77 -12.33
N TYR A 76 15.69 10.36 -13.51
CA TYR A 76 15.31 9.67 -14.74
C TYR A 76 16.13 8.38 -14.96
N LYS A 77 15.41 7.28 -15.24
CA LYS A 77 15.90 5.88 -15.40
C LYS A 77 16.38 5.20 -14.12
N GLU A 78 16.34 5.87 -12.98
CA GLU A 78 16.65 5.21 -11.72
C GLU A 78 15.48 4.35 -11.24
N SER A 79 15.83 3.35 -10.44
CA SER A 79 14.85 2.48 -9.81
C SER A 79 15.28 2.08 -8.41
N PHE A 80 14.28 1.91 -7.55
CA PHE A 80 14.43 1.38 -6.21
C PHE A 80 13.73 0.03 -6.13
N THR A 81 14.36 -0.92 -5.45
CA THR A 81 13.73 -2.20 -5.10
C THR A 81 13.88 -2.43 -3.62
N GLY A 82 12.78 -2.75 -2.95
CA GLY A 82 12.76 -3.00 -1.51
C GLY A 82 11.64 -3.95 -1.11
N GLU A 83 11.73 -4.47 0.11
CA GLU A 83 10.72 -5.31 0.71
C GLU A 83 9.87 -4.49 1.68
N LEU A 84 8.56 -4.52 1.53
CA LEU A 84 7.61 -3.76 2.33
C LEU A 84 6.58 -4.70 2.97
N PRO A 85 6.09 -4.41 4.19
CA PRO A 85 5.06 -5.23 4.81
C PRO A 85 3.75 -5.18 4.01
N ARG A 86 2.97 -6.26 4.01
CA ARG A 86 1.61 -6.23 3.46
C ARG A 86 0.78 -5.17 4.19
N GLY A 87 -0.10 -4.48 3.47
CA GLY A 87 -0.91 -3.41 4.08
C GLY A 87 -1.52 -2.48 3.04
N THR A 88 -2.14 -1.41 3.53
CA THR A 88 -2.68 -0.36 2.68
C THR A 88 -1.64 0.75 2.52
N TYR A 89 -1.39 1.17 1.27
CA TYR A 89 -0.39 2.17 0.94
C TYR A 89 -0.96 3.33 0.13
N LEU A 90 -0.45 4.53 0.40
CA LEU A 90 -0.63 5.73 -0.39
C LEU A 90 0.74 6.18 -0.87
N ILE A 91 0.89 6.49 -2.15
CA ILE A 91 2.16 6.93 -2.73
C ILE A 91 1.96 8.32 -3.28
N LYS A 92 2.86 9.23 -2.91
CA LYS A 92 2.89 10.61 -3.39
C LYS A 92 4.24 10.86 -4.04
N VAL A 93 4.24 11.62 -5.12
CA VAL A 93 5.49 11.99 -5.81
C VAL A 93 5.64 13.50 -5.74
N TYR A 94 6.75 13.95 -5.16
CA TYR A 94 7.13 15.34 -5.08
C TYR A 94 8.19 15.65 -6.14
N SER A 95 7.96 16.67 -6.96
CA SER A 95 8.97 17.16 -7.89
C SER A 95 9.84 18.21 -7.19
N VAL A 96 11.15 17.95 -7.14
CA VAL A 96 12.12 18.87 -6.52
C VAL A 96 12.20 20.17 -7.31
N GLU A 97 12.15 20.08 -8.64
CA GLU A 97 12.25 21.22 -9.56
C GLU A 97 10.99 22.10 -9.50
N LEU A 98 9.79 21.50 -9.52
CA LEU A 98 8.52 22.23 -9.44
C LEU A 98 8.16 22.67 -8.01
N LYS A 99 8.83 22.09 -7.00
CA LYS A 99 8.54 22.29 -5.58
C LYS A 99 7.09 22.00 -5.19
N SER A 100 6.51 20.98 -5.81
CA SER A 100 5.12 20.57 -5.59
C SER A 100 4.94 19.07 -5.72
N TYR A 101 3.89 18.57 -5.06
CA TYR A 101 3.39 17.23 -5.35
C TYR A 101 2.75 17.20 -6.74
N VAL A 102 2.98 16.11 -7.46
CA VAL A 102 2.34 15.86 -8.75
C VAL A 102 1.13 14.98 -8.50
N GLU A 103 -0.06 15.60 -8.46
CA GLU A 103 -1.32 14.92 -8.10
C GLU A 103 -1.62 13.72 -9.01
N SER A 104 -1.35 13.85 -10.32
CA SER A 104 -1.54 12.76 -11.29
C SER A 104 -0.59 11.57 -11.09
N MET A 105 0.47 11.75 -10.28
CA MET A 105 1.39 10.69 -9.86
C MET A 105 1.13 10.20 -8.42
N THR A 106 0.00 10.57 -7.82
CA THR A 106 -0.42 10.06 -6.53
C THR A 106 -1.29 8.82 -6.69
N THR A 107 -1.06 7.77 -5.89
CA THR A 107 -1.89 6.55 -5.90
C THR A 107 -2.37 6.15 -4.53
N GLY A 108 -3.61 5.68 -4.47
CA GLY A 108 -4.18 5.02 -3.31
C GLY A 108 -5.12 5.87 -2.47
N PRO A 109 -5.55 5.33 -1.30
CA PRO A 109 -5.04 4.13 -0.63
C PRO A 109 -5.28 2.80 -1.38
N ILE A 110 -4.25 1.95 -1.51
CA ILE A 110 -4.31 0.62 -2.17
C ILE A 110 -3.90 -0.48 -1.20
N GLN A 111 -4.74 -1.50 -1.03
CA GLN A 111 -4.39 -2.69 -0.26
C GLN A 111 -3.49 -3.62 -1.07
N ILE A 112 -2.27 -3.85 -0.57
CA ILE A 112 -1.26 -4.71 -1.18
C ILE A 112 -1.13 -5.97 -0.32
N PRO A 113 -1.46 -7.16 -0.86
CA PRO A 113 -1.25 -8.42 -0.17
C PRO A 113 0.24 -8.81 -0.19
N GLY A 114 0.63 -9.68 0.75
CA GLY A 114 1.98 -10.27 0.74
C GLY A 114 2.17 -11.27 -0.40
N CYS A 115 3.41 -11.71 -0.62
CA CYS A 115 3.81 -12.60 -1.72
C CYS A 115 3.53 -12.04 -3.13
N LYS A 116 3.54 -10.71 -3.27
CA LYS A 116 3.44 -10.05 -4.56
C LYS A 116 4.73 -9.34 -4.92
N LYS A 117 4.93 -9.17 -6.23
CA LYS A 117 5.81 -8.14 -6.77
C LYS A 117 4.93 -6.98 -7.23
N VAL A 118 5.16 -5.80 -6.67
CA VAL A 118 4.44 -4.58 -7.04
C VAL A 118 5.41 -3.65 -7.75
N ILE A 119 5.05 -3.24 -8.96
CA ILE A 119 5.83 -2.33 -9.78
C ILE A 119 5.08 -1.01 -9.85
N PHE A 120 5.73 0.05 -9.38
CA PHE A 120 5.30 1.44 -9.45
C PHE A 120 6.07 2.10 -10.60
N GLN A 121 5.43 2.17 -11.76
CA GLN A 121 6.06 2.66 -12.98
C GLN A 121 5.59 4.08 -13.27
N VAL A 122 6.49 5.06 -13.11
CA VAL A 122 6.24 6.45 -13.46
C VAL A 122 6.52 6.67 -14.94
N ARG A 123 5.53 7.20 -15.68
CA ARG A 123 5.62 7.42 -17.14
C ARG A 123 4.77 8.60 -17.59
N LEU A 124 4.99 9.08 -18.81
CA LEU A 124 4.09 10.03 -19.46
C LEU A 124 2.97 9.28 -20.21
N MET A 125 1.73 9.67 -19.96
CA MET A 125 0.56 9.30 -20.76
C MET A 125 -0.08 10.57 -21.30
N ASP A 126 -0.13 10.70 -22.62
CA ASP A 126 -0.72 11.88 -23.30
C ASP A 126 -0.16 13.22 -22.80
N GLY A 127 1.14 13.25 -22.48
CA GLY A 127 1.83 14.43 -21.94
C GLY A 127 1.67 14.66 -20.43
N VAL A 128 0.89 13.83 -19.75
CA VAL A 128 0.64 13.91 -18.31
C VAL A 128 1.50 12.87 -17.56
N PRO A 129 2.26 13.27 -16.53
CA PRO A 129 2.95 12.34 -15.64
C PRO A 129 1.95 11.48 -14.88
N VAL A 130 2.07 10.16 -14.98
CA VAL A 130 1.22 9.21 -14.26
C VAL A 130 2.06 8.11 -13.65
N ILE A 131 1.53 7.51 -12.58
CA ILE A 131 2.09 6.32 -11.95
C ILE A 131 1.17 5.12 -12.23
N ASN A 132 1.74 4.06 -12.80
CA ASN A 132 1.05 2.80 -12.97
C ASN A 132 1.43 1.85 -11.83
N VAL A 133 0.43 1.27 -11.19
CA VAL A 133 0.62 0.22 -10.17
C VAL A 133 0.32 -1.13 -10.80
N ILE A 134 1.34 -1.96 -10.93
CA ILE A 134 1.24 -3.30 -11.51
C ILE A 134 1.53 -4.31 -10.41
N ILE A 135 0.51 -5.06 -10.00
CA ILE A 135 0.63 -6.12 -8.99
C ILE A 135 0.73 -7.46 -9.72
N ARG A 136 1.82 -8.19 -9.47
CA ARG A 136 2.06 -9.53 -10.04
C ARG A 136 2.28 -10.54 -8.93
N ASP A 137 1.89 -11.77 -9.19
CA ASP A 137 2.30 -12.90 -8.38
C ASP A 137 3.82 -13.07 -8.46
N LEU A 138 4.45 -13.29 -7.30
CA LEU A 138 5.75 -13.94 -7.28
C LEU A 138 5.47 -15.37 -7.71
N VAL A 139 5.89 -15.74 -8.92
CA VAL A 139 5.80 -17.14 -9.36
C VAL A 139 6.54 -17.96 -8.30
N ALA A 140 5.83 -18.87 -7.64
CA ALA A 140 6.43 -19.82 -6.72
C ALA A 140 7.52 -20.57 -7.50
N GLN A 141 8.78 -20.39 -7.10
CA GLN A 141 9.84 -21.33 -7.45
C GLN A 141 9.70 -22.56 -6.56
#